data_AF-A0ABD1UMQ6-F1
#
_entry.id   AF-A0ABD1UMQ6-F1
#
_cell.length_a   1.000
_cell.length_b   1.000
_cell.length_c   1.000
_cell.angle_alpha   90.00
_cell.angle_beta   90.00
_cell.angle_gamma   90.00
#
_symmetry.space_group_name_H-M   'P 1'
#
loop_
_entity.id
_entity.type
_entity.pdbx_description
1 polymer ?
#
loop_
_entity_poly.entity_id
_entity_poly.type
_entity_poly.pdbx_seq_one_letter_code
_entity_poly.pdbx_strand_id
1 'polypeptide(L)'
;MLHKEPRPPQKSFSGLEVIVWDIDGMTEHQIMQVISDMSMASSAYSAKGNTDKEAAVNIYNSFSGQLKKWWFNYLSSNEREKIVNAFKKEGDSHLTRDKRWSSDGNGTDRSGSGLI
;
A
#
# COMPACT_ATOMS: atom_id res chain seq x y z
N MET A 1 -29.71 -20.18 -0.29
CA MET A 1 -29.32 -19.48 0.96
C MET A 1 -27.93 -18.91 0.74
N LEU A 2 -27.81 -17.58 0.68
CA LEU A 2 -26.52 -16.92 0.41
C LEU A 2 -25.65 -17.07 1.67
N HIS A 3 -24.65 -17.96 1.63
CA HIS A 3 -23.61 -18.00 2.66
C HIS A 3 -22.86 -16.67 2.59
N LYS A 4 -23.22 -15.73 3.46
CA LYS A 4 -22.37 -14.58 3.75
C LYS A 4 -21.25 -15.11 4.64
N GLU A 5 -20.07 -15.33 4.05
CA GLU A 5 -18.89 -15.49 4.89
C GLU A 5 -18.79 -14.28 5.83
N PRO A 6 -18.60 -14.50 7.15
CA PRO A 6 -18.37 -13.40 8.06
C PRO A 6 -17.12 -12.68 7.58
N ARG A 7 -17.26 -11.38 7.28
CA ARG A 7 -16.10 -10.55 6.89
C ARG A 7 -15.00 -10.80 7.91
N PRO A 8 -13.78 -11.17 7.49
CA PRO A 8 -12.68 -11.32 8.42
C PRO A 8 -12.55 -10.01 9.22
N PRO A 9 -12.26 -10.09 10.53
CA PRO A 9 -12.21 -8.92 11.39
C PRO A 9 -11.31 -7.86 10.74
N GLN A 10 -11.88 -6.69 10.46
CA GLN A 10 -11.12 -5.57 9.90
C GLN A 10 -10.10 -5.16 10.96
N LYS A 11 -8.83 -5.46 10.72
CA LYS A 11 -7.75 -4.92 11.54
C LYS A 11 -7.67 -3.42 11.29
N SER A 12 -7.88 -2.64 12.35
CA SER A 12 -7.71 -1.19 12.33
C SER A 12 -6.28 -0.86 12.75
N PHE A 13 -5.52 -0.23 11.88
CA PHE A 13 -4.15 0.20 12.18
C PHE A 13 -4.21 1.62 12.71
N SER A 14 -4.25 1.74 14.03
CA SER A 14 -4.27 3.06 14.66
C SER A 14 -2.93 3.77 14.49
N GLY A 15 -1.83 3.09 14.13
CA GLY A 15 -0.48 3.63 14.03
C GLY A 15 0.12 4.05 15.37
N LEU A 16 -0.48 3.67 16.50
CA LEU A 16 0.10 3.76 17.87
C LEU A 16 0.43 2.38 18.44
N GLU A 17 -0.18 1.33 17.89
CA GLU A 17 -0.06 -0.03 18.40
C GLU A 17 1.22 -0.69 17.91
N VAL A 18 1.95 -1.29 18.85
CA VAL A 18 3.08 -2.17 18.53
C VAL A 18 2.52 -3.51 18.08
N ILE A 19 2.52 -3.74 16.77
CA ILE A 19 2.04 -4.96 16.14
C ILE A 19 3.24 -5.85 15.87
N VAL A 20 3.25 -7.08 16.37
CA VAL A 20 4.30 -8.05 16.05
C VAL A 20 3.93 -8.81 14.78
N TRP A 21 4.87 -8.89 13.84
CA TRP A 21 4.70 -9.59 12.58
C TRP A 21 5.40 -10.95 12.59
N ASP A 22 4.62 -12.01 12.41
CA ASP A 22 5.10 -13.38 12.27
C ASP A 22 4.39 -14.04 11.10
N ILE A 23 5.09 -14.93 10.41
CA ILE A 23 4.57 -15.75 9.30
C ILE A 23 4.79 -17.25 9.53
N ASP A 24 5.35 -17.64 10.67
CA ASP A 24 5.67 -19.02 10.97
C ASP A 24 4.40 -19.90 10.98
N GLY A 25 4.42 -20.99 10.21
CA GLY A 25 3.29 -21.92 10.09
C GLY A 25 2.08 -21.38 9.32
N MET A 26 2.18 -20.22 8.66
CA MET A 26 1.09 -19.63 7.88
C MET A 26 0.99 -20.23 6.48
N THR A 27 -0.24 -20.29 5.95
CA THR A 27 -0.50 -20.59 4.53
C THR A 27 -0.16 -19.39 3.66
N GLU A 28 0.07 -19.61 2.35
CA GLU A 28 0.36 -18.53 1.40
C GLU A 28 -0.68 -17.40 1.45
N HIS A 29 -1.97 -17.74 1.50
CA HIS A 29 -3.04 -16.76 1.60
C HIS A 29 -2.92 -15.89 2.87
N GLN A 30 -2.61 -16.51 4.01
CA GLN A 30 -2.41 -15.78 5.28
C GLN A 30 -1.16 -14.90 5.23
N ILE A 31 -0.08 -15.36 4.59
CA ILE A 31 1.14 -14.57 4.38
C ILE A 31 0.80 -13.33 3.54
N MET A 32 0.03 -13.47 2.46
CA MET A 32 -0.41 -12.35 1.63
C MET A 32 -1.26 -11.34 2.43
N GLN A 33 -2.12 -11.82 3.32
CA GLN A 33 -2.89 -10.96 4.23
C GLN A 33 -1.97 -10.19 5.19
N VAL A 34 -0.97 -10.85 5.78
CA VAL A 34 0.01 -10.20 6.67
C VAL A 34 0.80 -9.12 5.93
N ILE A 35 1.22 -9.37 4.68
CA ILE A 35 1.94 -8.37 3.87
C ILE A 35 1.04 -7.16 3.56
N SER A 36 -0.24 -7.40 3.25
CA SER A 36 -1.23 -6.34 3.05
C SER A 36 -1.42 -5.52 4.34
N ASP A 37 -1.51 -6.19 5.48
CA ASP A 37 -1.63 -5.57 6.80
C ASP A 37 -0.41 -4.69 7.13
N MET A 38 0.81 -5.15 6.85
CA MET A 38 2.04 -4.35 6.99
C MET A 38 2.01 -3.10 6.12
N SER A 39 1.49 -3.20 4.89
CA SER A 39 1.37 -2.07 3.97
C SER A 39 0.39 -1.02 4.49
N MET A 40 -0.72 -1.46 5.09
CA MET A 40 -1.67 -0.58 5.77
C MET A 40 -1.07 0.06 7.02
N ALA A 41 -0.33 -0.70 7.84
CA ALA A 41 0.36 -0.18 9.01
C ALA A 41 1.41 0.87 8.63
N SER A 42 2.20 0.63 7.58
CA SER A 42 3.16 1.58 7.03
C SER A 42 2.48 2.89 6.61
N SER A 43 1.36 2.79 5.88
CA SER A 43 0.56 3.95 5.46
C SER A 43 0.00 4.72 6.66
N ALA A 44 -0.41 4.03 7.73
CA ALA A 44 -0.88 4.64 8.96
C ALA A 44 0.25 5.38 9.71
N TYR A 45 1.49 4.87 9.67
CA TYR A 45 2.65 5.59 10.21
C TYR A 45 2.93 6.86 9.42
N SER A 46 2.93 6.80 8.08
CA SER A 46 3.11 7.99 7.24
C SER A 46 1.99 9.02 7.44
N ALA A 47 0.73 8.58 7.58
CA ALA A 47 -0.41 9.46 7.85
C ALA A 47 -0.31 10.22 9.19
N LYS A 48 0.54 9.75 10.09
CA LYS A 48 0.84 10.39 11.38
C LYS A 48 2.03 11.32 11.37
N GLY A 49 2.64 11.53 10.20
CA GLY A 49 3.82 12.37 10.07
C GLY A 49 5.14 11.65 10.36
N ASN A 50 5.15 10.31 10.45
CA ASN A 50 6.42 9.59 10.39
C ASN A 50 6.99 9.69 8.97
N THR A 51 8.31 9.87 8.88
CA THR A 51 9.03 9.75 7.62
C THR A 51 8.96 8.31 7.10
N ASP A 52 9.15 8.10 5.79
CA ASP A 52 9.21 6.75 5.19
C ASP A 52 10.25 5.86 5.90
N LYS A 53 11.37 6.47 6.31
CA LYS A 53 12.42 5.81 7.08
C LYS A 53 11.93 5.37 8.46
N GLU A 54 11.26 6.24 9.20
CA GLU A 54 10.70 5.90 10.53
C GLU A 54 9.62 4.83 10.42
N ALA A 55 8.75 4.90 9.40
CA ALA A 55 7.76 3.87 9.12
C ALA A 55 8.43 2.52 8.82
N ALA A 56 9.47 2.49 7.98
CA ALA A 56 10.24 1.28 7.70
C ALA A 56 10.89 0.71 8.96
N VAL A 57 11.47 1.57 9.81
CA VAL A 57 12.06 1.19 11.11
C VAL A 57 11.01 0.55 12.04
N ASN A 58 9.82 1.16 12.14
CA ASN A 58 8.75 0.63 12.97
C ASN A 58 8.26 -0.75 12.48
N ILE A 59 8.22 -0.97 11.16
CA ILE A 59 7.82 -2.25 10.57
C ILE A 59 8.86 -3.35 10.84
N TYR A 60 10.15 -3.14 10.52
CA TYR A 60 11.12 -4.23 10.67
C TYR A 60 11.50 -4.50 12.14
N ASN A 61 11.43 -3.49 13.03
CA ASN A 61 11.62 -3.70 14.48
C ASN A 61 10.56 -4.64 15.06
N SER A 62 9.42 -4.72 14.39
CA SER A 62 8.29 -5.54 14.78
C SER A 62 8.33 -6.97 14.22
N PHE A 63 9.36 -7.33 13.46
CA PHE A 63 9.51 -8.68 12.92
C PHE A 63 9.85 -9.72 14.00
N SER A 64 9.18 -10.87 13.89
CA SER A 64 9.41 -12.07 14.70
C SER A 64 9.71 -13.29 13.80
N GLY A 65 10.04 -14.42 14.40
CA GLY A 65 10.12 -15.71 13.71
C GLY A 65 11.04 -15.73 12.49
N GLN A 66 10.57 -16.34 11.39
CA GLN A 66 11.30 -16.35 10.12
C GLN A 66 11.51 -14.97 9.50
N LEU A 67 10.61 -14.00 9.71
CA LEU A 67 10.81 -12.63 9.20
C LEU A 67 12.02 -11.97 9.85
N LYS A 68 12.19 -12.14 11.16
CA LYS A 68 13.36 -11.63 11.87
C LYS A 68 14.65 -12.29 11.38
N LYS A 69 14.64 -13.61 11.20
CA LYS A 69 15.79 -14.35 10.66
C LYS A 69 16.13 -13.90 9.24
N TRP A 70 15.13 -13.74 8.37
CA TRP A 70 15.31 -13.21 7.03
C TRP A 70 15.97 -11.82 7.07
N TRP A 71 15.40 -10.89 7.84
CA TRP A 71 15.91 -9.53 7.92
C TRP A 71 17.34 -9.46 8.45
N PHE A 72 17.66 -10.16 9.53
CA PHE A 72 18.97 -10.02 10.20
C PHE A 72 20.05 -10.97 9.68
N ASN A 73 19.69 -12.15 9.16
CA ASN A 73 20.66 -13.19 8.80
C ASN A 73 20.87 -13.31 7.29
N TYR A 74 19.89 -12.96 6.47
CA TYR A 74 20.01 -13.06 4.99
C TYR A 74 20.42 -11.75 4.34
N LEU A 75 20.04 -10.60 4.90
CA LEU A 75 20.43 -9.29 4.37
C LEU A 75 21.70 -8.78 5.07
N SER A 76 22.66 -8.34 4.26
CA SER A 76 23.81 -7.61 4.77
C SER A 76 23.40 -6.26 5.38
N SER A 77 24.26 -5.67 6.21
CA SER A 77 24.01 -4.32 6.76
C SER A 77 23.81 -3.26 5.68
N ASN A 78 24.55 -3.36 4.57
CA ASN A 78 24.44 -2.42 3.44
C ASN A 78 23.10 -2.57 2.69
N GLU A 79 22.60 -3.79 2.51
CA GLU A 79 21.29 -4.03 1.89
C GLU A 79 20.15 -3.50 2.76
N ARG A 80 20.22 -3.74 4.07
CA ARG A 80 19.25 -3.19 5.02
C ARG A 80 19.26 -1.66 5.02
N GLU A 81 20.44 -1.05 4.98
CA GLU A 81 20.58 0.40 4.92
C GLU A 81 20.00 0.99 3.63
N LYS A 82 20.22 0.33 2.49
CA LYS A 82 19.59 0.71 1.21
C LYS A 82 18.06 0.63 1.28
N ILE A 83 17.52 -0.43 1.90
CA ILE A 83 16.07 -0.60 2.05
C ILE A 83 15.49 0.49 2.96
N VAL A 84 16.10 0.74 4.11
CA VAL A 84 15.59 1.72 5.10
C VAL A 84 15.71 3.16 4.61
N ASN A 85 16.72 3.47 3.80
CA ASN A 85 16.91 4.80 3.21
C ASN A 85 16.29 4.91 1.81
N ALA A 86 15.59 3.89 1.32
CA ALA A 86 14.88 3.97 0.05
C ALA A 86 13.76 5.00 0.19
N PHE A 87 13.90 6.14 -0.48
CA PHE A 87 12.85 7.14 -0.57
C PHE A 87 12.14 7.00 -1.90
N LYS A 88 10.83 7.26 -1.89
CA LYS A 88 10.07 7.36 -3.13
C LYS A 88 10.49 8.64 -3.85
N LYS A 89 11.16 8.53 -5.00
CA LYS A 89 11.40 9.69 -5.87
C LYS A 89 10.03 10.16 -6.38
N GLU A 90 9.61 11.33 -5.96
CA GLU A 90 8.44 12.00 -6.50
C GLU A 90 8.76 12.40 -7.95
N GLY A 91 8.36 11.53 -8.88
CA GLY A 91 8.75 11.58 -10.29
C GLY A 91 8.11 10.45 -11.12
N ASP A 92 7.76 9.33 -10.49
CA ASP A 92 7.00 8.22 -11.10
C ASP A 92 5.48 8.28 -10.82
N SER A 93 4.96 9.41 -10.35
CA SER A 93 3.52 9.63 -10.14
C SER A 93 2.79 10.18 -11.37
N HIS A 94 3.44 10.31 -12.53
CA HIS A 94 2.80 10.85 -13.74
C HIS A 94 2.26 9.80 -14.73
N LEU A 95 1.82 8.61 -14.30
CA LEU A 95 1.04 7.74 -15.18
C LEU A 95 0.05 6.93 -14.35
N THR A 96 -1.07 7.54 -13.98
CA THR A 96 -2.42 6.93 -13.82
C THR A 96 -3.36 7.90 -13.09
N ARG A 97 -3.49 9.12 -13.62
CA ARG A 97 -4.76 9.84 -13.47
C ARG A 97 -5.51 9.67 -14.79
N ASP A 98 -6.20 8.53 -14.86
CA ASP A 98 -7.45 8.34 -15.59
C ASP A 98 -7.85 9.49 -16.51
N LYS A 99 -7.66 9.29 -17.82
CA LYS A 99 -8.53 9.90 -18.84
C LYS A 99 -9.94 9.34 -18.65
N ARG A 100 -10.63 9.83 -17.62
CA ARG A 100 -12.05 9.65 -17.42
C ARG A 100 -12.77 10.44 -18.51
N TRP A 101 -12.98 9.79 -19.65
CA TRP A 101 -14.00 10.08 -20.67
C TRP A 101 -14.39 11.57 -20.82
N SER A 102 -13.61 12.33 -21.60
CA SER A 102 -14.14 13.54 -22.25
C SER A 102 -14.80 13.11 -23.56
N SER A 103 -16.12 13.01 -23.57
CA SER A 103 -16.91 12.99 -24.81
C SER A 103 -16.87 14.38 -25.44
N ASP A 104 -15.83 14.68 -26.21
CA ASP A 104 -15.90 15.76 -27.19
C ASP A 104 -16.57 15.20 -28.45
N GLY A 105 -17.91 15.22 -28.43
CA GLY A 105 -18.72 14.99 -29.62
C GLY A 105 -18.64 16.22 -30.52
N ASN A 106 -17.65 16.24 -31.43
CA ASN A 106 -17.62 17.18 -32.54
C ASN A 106 -18.54 16.66 -33.65
N GLY A 107 -19.82 17.05 -33.61
CA GLY A 107 -20.78 16.90 -34.70
C GLY A 107 -20.99 18.24 -35.39
N THR A 108 -20.20 18.52 -36.43
CA THR A 108 -20.48 19.61 -37.35
C THR A 108 -21.44 19.12 -38.43
N ASP A 109 -22.65 19.65 -38.48
CA ASP A 109 -23.36 19.83 -39.74
C ASP A 109 -24.28 21.06 -39.72
N ARG A 110 -24.37 21.63 -40.93
CA ARG A 110 -24.95 22.91 -41.28
C ARG A 110 -26.42 22.72 -41.65
N SER A 111 -27.30 23.64 -41.27
CA SER A 111 -28.22 24.36 -42.19
C SER A 111 -29.35 25.05 -41.45
N GLY A 112 -29.76 26.21 -41.96
CA GLY A 112 -31.17 26.61 -41.94
C GLY A 112 -31.54 27.83 -41.09
N SER A 113 -31.25 29.00 -41.63
CA SER A 113 -32.17 30.13 -41.83
C SER A 113 -33.39 30.34 -40.91
N GLY A 114 -33.46 31.57 -40.36
CA GLY A 114 -34.69 32.40 -40.24
C GLY A 114 -35.72 31.95 -39.20
N LEU A 115 -36.55 32.78 -38.58
CA LEU A 115 -36.83 34.21 -38.59
C LEU A 115 -37.57 34.47 -37.25
N ILE A 116 -37.76 35.74 -36.92
CA ILE A 116 -38.77 36.31 -36.00
C ILE A 116 -40.04 35.48 -35.79
#